data_AF-S2R532-F1
#
_entry.id   AF-S2R532-F1
#
_cell.length_a   1.000
_cell.length_b   1.000
_cell.length_c   1.000
_cell.angle_alpha   90.00
_cell.angle_beta   90.00
_cell.angle_gamma   90.00
#
_symmetry.space_group_name_H-M   'P 1'
#
loop_
_entity.id
_entity.type
_entity.pdbx_description
1 polymer ?
#
loop_
_entity_poly.entity_id
_entity_poly.type
_entity_poly.pdbx_seq_one_letter_code
_entity_poly.pdbx_strand_id
1 'polypeptide(L)'
;MVQQKTLAMKWLFLGSLITNTGISLIWPLTTIYMHEYLGEPLTVAGIVLFANSMFMVIGNSFGGWLFDHWQPYGTVLAGIGLNLFATGML
;
A
#
# COMPACT_ATOMS: atom_id res chain seq x y z
N MET A 1 -6.81 1.32 29.88
CA MET A 1 -7.13 0.06 29.19
C MET A 1 -7.89 0.43 27.92
N VAL A 2 -7.20 0.49 26.78
CA VAL A 2 -7.81 0.90 25.50
C VAL A 2 -8.78 -0.20 25.08
N GLN A 3 -10.06 0.14 25.00
CA GLN A 3 -11.13 -0.76 24.64
C GLN A 3 -10.98 -1.15 23.16
N GLN A 4 -10.29 -2.25 22.90
CA GLN A 4 -10.31 -2.95 21.62
C GLN A 4 -11.76 -3.38 21.39
N LYS A 5 -12.54 -2.55 20.68
CA LYS A 5 -13.80 -2.99 20.10
C LYS A 5 -13.45 -4.16 19.19
N THR A 6 -13.81 -5.36 19.62
CA THR A 6 -13.86 -6.56 18.80
C THR A 6 -14.86 -6.33 17.66
N LEU A 7 -14.46 -5.53 16.66
CA LEU A 7 -15.08 -5.60 15.34
C LEU A 7 -15.11 -7.08 14.99
N ALA A 8 -16.30 -7.63 14.79
CA ALA A 8 -16.48 -9.06 14.59
C ALA A 8 -15.49 -9.50 13.50
N MET A 9 -14.57 -10.41 13.82
CA MET A 9 -13.42 -10.76 12.97
C MET A 9 -13.83 -11.04 11.51
N LYS A 10 -15.06 -11.51 11.31
CA LYS A 10 -15.70 -11.72 10.00
C LYS A 10 -15.78 -10.45 9.13
N TRP A 11 -16.12 -9.29 9.70
CA TRP A 11 -16.21 -8.03 8.96
C TRP A 11 -14.83 -7.48 8.61
N LEU A 12 -13.87 -7.61 9.51
CA LEU A 12 -12.48 -7.20 9.25
C LEU A 12 -11.86 -8.08 8.15
N PHE A 13 -12.15 -9.38 8.19
CA PHE A 13 -11.72 -10.36 7.20
C PHE A 13 -12.39 -10.12 5.83
N LEU A 14 -13.70 -9.86 5.78
CA LEU A 14 -14.38 -9.51 4.54
C LEU A 14 -13.82 -8.21 3.94
N GLY A 15 -13.60 -7.19 4.78
CA GLY A 15 -12.99 -5.94 4.35
C GLY A 15 -11.60 -6.16 3.76
N SER A 16 -10.74 -6.90 4.46
CA SER A 16 -9.38 -7.19 3.97
C SER A 16 -9.38 -8.03 2.71
N LEU A 17 -10.30 -9.00 2.57
CA LEU A 17 -10.47 -9.79 1.34
C LEU A 17 -10.83 -8.91 0.15
N ILE A 18 -11.83 -8.04 0.30
CA ILE A 18 -12.26 -7.13 -0.76
C ILE A 18 -11.11 -6.19 -1.15
N THR A 19 -10.43 -5.58 -0.17
CA THR A 19 -9.31 -4.67 -0.44
C THR A 19 -8.13 -5.37 -1.13
N ASN A 20 -7.74 -6.56 -0.67
CA ASN A 20 -6.65 -7.32 -1.29
C ASN A 20 -7.03 -7.79 -2.71
N THR A 21 -8.29 -8.15 -2.93
CA THR A 21 -8.79 -8.52 -4.27
C THR A 21 -8.82 -7.32 -5.20
N GLY A 22 -9.23 -6.15 -4.71
CA GLY A 22 -9.21 -4.92 -5.50
C GLY A 22 -7.79 -4.52 -5.90
N ILE A 23 -6.84 -4.53 -4.95
CA ILE A 23 -5.43 -4.21 -5.22
C ILE A 23 -4.82 -5.21 -6.20
N SER A 24 -5.09 -6.51 -6.05
CA SER A 24 -4.54 -7.53 -6.95
C SER A 24 -5.09 -7.43 -8.37
N LEU A 25 -6.28 -6.84 -8.58
CA LEU A 25 -6.88 -6.61 -9.90
C LEU A 25 -6.37 -5.33 -10.60
N ILE A 26 -5.87 -4.35 -9.85
CA ILE A 26 -5.30 -3.11 -10.43
C ILE A 26 -4.01 -3.39 -11.21
N TRP A 27 -3.15 -4.28 -10.72
CA TRP A 27 -1.85 -4.56 -11.33
C TRP A 27 -1.91 -5.30 -12.68
N PRO A 28 -2.78 -6.30 -12.89
CA PRO A 28 -3.05 -6.87 -14.22
C PRO A 28 -3.67 -5.85 -15.17
N LEU A 29 -4.61 -5.03 -14.69
CA LEU A 29 -5.28 -4.02 -15.51
C LEU A 29 -4.30 -2.95 -16.00
N THR A 30 -3.38 -2.49 -15.14
CA THR A 30 -2.29 -1.58 -15.52
C THR A 30 -1.30 -2.22 -16.51
N THR A 31 -1.04 -3.53 -16.39
CA THR A 31 -0.19 -4.27 -17.34
C THR A 31 -0.85 -4.37 -18.73
N ILE A 32 -2.14 -4.71 -18.79
CA ILE A 32 -2.91 -4.72 -20.04
C ILE A 32 -2.95 -3.31 -20.65
N TYR A 33 -3.14 -2.28 -19.83
CA TYR A 33 -3.13 -0.91 -20.30
C TYR A 33 -1.78 -0.50 -20.91
N MET A 34 -0.66 -0.80 -20.25
CA MET A 34 0.67 -0.52 -20.81
C MET A 34 0.93 -1.29 -22.10
N HIS A 35 0.51 -2.55 -22.16
CA HIS A 35 0.82 -3.40 -23.31
C HIS A 35 -0.09 -3.16 -24.52
N GLU A 36 -1.41 -3.08 -24.31
CA GLU A 36 -2.38 -2.94 -25.41
C GLU A 36 -2.70 -1.49 -25.76
N TYR A 37 -2.76 -0.57 -24.77
CA TYR A 37 -3.14 0.82 -25.04
C TYR A 37 -1.94 1.71 -25.33
N LEU A 38 -0.80 1.52 -24.65
CA LEU A 38 0.43 2.27 -24.96
C LEU A 38 1.33 1.58 -25.99
N GLY A 39 1.11 0.29 -26.29
CA GLY A 39 1.97 -0.47 -27.20
C GLY A 39 3.37 -0.74 -26.65
N GLU A 40 3.58 -0.53 -25.34
CA GLU A 40 4.86 -0.72 -24.67
C GLU A 40 5.13 -2.22 -24.42
N PRO A 41 6.40 -2.67 -24.47
CA PRO A 41 6.74 -4.06 -24.22
C PRO A 41 6.40 -4.45 -22.77
N LEU A 42 5.99 -5.72 -22.58
CA LEU A 42 5.68 -6.30 -21.26
C LEU A 42 6.81 -6.12 -20.23
N THR A 43 8.04 -6.01 -20.72
CA THR A 43 9.25 -5.73 -19.93
C THR A 43 9.15 -4.41 -19.16
N VAL A 44 8.51 -3.39 -19.74
CA VAL A 44 8.36 -2.06 -19.11
C VAL A 44 7.34 -2.10 -17.98
N ALA A 45 6.23 -2.81 -18.17
CA ALA A 45 5.30 -3.11 -17.07
C ALA A 45 6.00 -3.88 -15.93
N GLY A 46 6.87 -4.84 -16.27
CA GLY A 46 7.71 -5.56 -15.30
C GLY A 46 8.66 -4.65 -14.53
N ILE A 47 9.33 -3.70 -15.20
CA ILE A 47 10.22 -2.73 -14.55
C ILE A 47 9.46 -1.80 -13.60
N VAL A 48 8.27 -1.34 -13.99
CA VAL A 48 7.42 -0.48 -13.14
C VAL A 48 6.95 -1.23 -11.90
N LEU A 49 6.49 -2.48 -12.05
CA LEU A 49 6.14 -3.35 -10.93
C LEU A 49 7.32 -3.63 -10.01
N PHE A 50 8.51 -3.85 -10.58
CA PHE A 50 9.75 -4.03 -9.84
C PHE A 50 10.12 -2.78 -9.03
N ALA A 51 10.06 -1.60 -9.66
CA ALA A 51 10.30 -0.33 -8.99
C ALA A 51 9.30 -0.10 -7.85
N ASN A 52 8.00 -0.31 -8.10
CA ASN A 52 6.96 -0.22 -7.07
C ASN A 52 7.25 -1.14 -5.89
N SER A 53 7.63 -2.40 -6.15
CA SER A 53 7.96 -3.37 -5.10
C SER A 53 9.18 -2.94 -4.29
N MET A 54 10.21 -2.38 -4.94
CA MET A 54 11.39 -1.83 -4.24
C MET A 54 11.00 -0.67 -3.32
N PHE A 55 10.21 0.29 -3.81
CA PHE A 55 9.71 1.39 -2.97
C PHE A 55 8.88 0.87 -1.79
N MET A 56 8.06 -0.16 -2.01
CA MET A 56 7.25 -0.76 -0.97
C MET A 56 8.13 -1.42 0.11
N VAL A 57 9.17 -2.16 -0.27
CA VAL A 57 10.11 -2.77 0.68
C VAL A 57 10.86 -1.69 1.46
N ILE A 58 11.44 -0.70 0.77
CA ILE A 58 12.20 0.39 1.40
C ILE A 58 11.29 1.17 2.37
N GLY A 59 10.07 1.52 1.94
CA GLY A 59 9.11 2.26 2.75
C GLY A 59 8.65 1.49 3.98
N ASN A 60 8.36 0.19 3.86
CA ASN A 60 7.97 -0.65 5.01
C ASN A 60 9.15 -0.85 5.97
N SER A 61 10.35 -1.10 5.48
CA SER A 61 11.55 -1.23 6.31
C SER A 61 11.90 0.06 7.05
N PHE A 62 11.85 1.20 6.36
CA PHE A 62 12.10 2.50 6.98
C PHE A 62 11.01 2.88 7.98
N GLY A 63 9.74 2.63 7.65
CA GLY A 63 8.60 2.86 8.54
C GLY A 63 8.66 1.99 9.81
N GLY A 64 9.06 0.72 9.69
CA GLY A 64 9.26 -0.17 10.83
C GLY A 64 10.44 0.27 11.71
N TRP A 65 11.56 0.65 11.11
CA TRP A 65 12.71 1.17 11.85
C TRP A 65 12.37 2.48 12.60
N LEU A 66 11.64 3.39 11.94
CA LEU A 66 11.17 4.63 12.54
C LEU A 66 10.19 4.40 13.70
N PHE A 67 9.41 3.31 13.62
CA PHE A 67 8.45 2.93 14.66
C PHE A 67 9.16 2.42 15.92
N ASP A 68 10.23 1.62 15.75
CA ASP A 68 10.98 1.04 16.86
C ASP A 68 11.93 2.06 17.54
N HIS A 69 12.50 3.01 16.81
CA HIS A 69 13.57 3.86 17.35
C HIS A 69 13.12 5.18 18.00
N TRP A 70 11.99 5.76 17.59
CA TRP A 70 11.62 7.13 18.00
C TRP A 70 10.52 7.19 19.05
N GLN A 71 9.35 6.61 18.79
CA GLN A 71 8.22 6.37 19.70
C GLN A 71 7.01 5.90 18.87
N PRO A 72 6.33 4.79 19.23
CA PRO A 72 5.21 4.24 18.46
C PRO A 72 4.11 5.26 18.11
N TYR A 73 3.81 6.17 19.05
CA TYR A 73 2.73 7.15 18.88
C TYR A 73 3.10 8.29 17.90
N GLY A 74 4.34 8.78 17.98
CA GLY A 74 4.84 9.85 17.10
C GLY A 74 4.99 9.37 15.65
N THR A 75 5.50 8.16 15.45
CA THR A 75 5.69 7.58 14.12
C THR A 75 4.37 7.31 13.41
N VAL A 76 3.36 6.81 14.14
CA VAL A 76 2.01 6.60 13.57
C VAL A 76 1.36 7.93 13.20
N LEU A 77 1.48 8.97 14.03
CA LEU A 77 0.90 10.28 13.73
C LEU A 77 1.57 10.94 12.51
N ALA A 78 2.89 10.84 12.40
CA ALA A 78 3.65 11.31 11.24
C ALA A 78 3.26 10.53 9.96
N GLY A 79 3.11 9.21 10.05
CA GLY A 79 2.65 8.37 8.95
C GLY A 79 1.23 8.72 8.48
N ILE A 80 0.30 8.95 9.42
CA ILE A 80 -1.06 9.39 9.10
C ILE A 80 -1.04 10.78 8.43
N GLY A 81 -0.25 11.72 8.96
CA GLY A 81 -0.10 13.06 8.37
C GLY A 81 0.48 13.02 6.96
N LEU A 82 1.51 12.21 6.74
CA LEU A 82 2.10 12.00 5.42
C LEU A 82 1.08 11.39 4.44
N ASN A 83 0.31 10.39 4.88
CA ASN A 83 -0.69 9.74 4.04
C ASN A 83 -1.84 10.69 3.66
N LEU A 84 -2.29 11.52 4.61
CA LEU A 84 -3.29 12.57 4.35
C LEU A 84 -2.77 13.60 3.34
N PHE A 85 -1.51 14.01 3.48
CA PHE A 85 -0.90 14.94 2.55
C PHE A 85 -0.77 14.33 1.14
N ALA A 86 -0.29 13.10 1.05
CA ALA A 86 -0.14 12.40 -0.23
C ALA A 86 -1.49 12.16 -0.92
N THR A 87 -2.52 11.72 -0.18
CA THR A 87 -3.85 11.45 -0.75
C THR A 87 -4.60 12.74 -1.08
N GLY A 88 -4.41 13.81 -0.30
CA GLY A 88 -5.04 15.11 -0.58
C GLY A 88 -4.38 15.89 -1.72
N MET A 89 -3.18 15.48 -2.14
CA MET A 89 -2.43 16.08 -3.26
C MET A 89 -2.66 15.36 -4.60
N LEU A 90 -3.33 14.20 -4.58
CA LEU A 90 -3.82 13.45 -5.74
C LEU A 90 -5.17 13.98 -6.22
#